data_AF-A0A2S0MB41-F1
#
_entry.id   AF-A0A2S0MB41-F1
#
_cell.length_a   1.000
_cell.length_b   1.000
_cell.length_c   1.000
_cell.angle_alpha   90.00
_cell.angle_beta   90.00
_cell.angle_gamma   90.00
#
_symmetry.space_group_name_H-M   'P 1'
#
loop_
_entity.id
_entity.type
_entity.pdbx_description
1 polymer ?
#
loop_
_entity_poly.entity_id
_entity_poly.type
_entity_poly.pdbx_seq_one_letter_code
_entity_poly.pdbx_strand_id
1 'polypeptide(L)'
;MEFVRGLPVREAADALRLSRGSVGRLRQGYWPDEPRKVLQAWEAYKASRGVVASGWFLRKVYAGGQVRHAGQAYTASGLAARTGQLLAVSRAADGGLLAQTLDLPAERVSLSPAPLFGA
;
A
#
# COMPACT_ATOMS: atom_id res chain seq x y z
N MET A 1 -6.92 20.73 -4.86
CA MET A 1 -6.36 19.36 -5.08
C MET A 1 -4.92 19.48 -5.55
N GLU A 2 -4.00 19.65 -4.62
CA GLU A 2 -2.55 19.75 -4.86
C GLU A 2 -1.99 18.53 -5.62
N PHE A 3 -2.53 17.34 -5.32
CA PHE A 3 -2.27 16.07 -6.00
C PHE A 3 -2.44 16.11 -7.53
N VAL A 4 -3.59 16.57 -8.03
CA VAL A 4 -3.84 16.60 -9.48
C VAL A 4 -3.04 17.72 -10.14
N ARG A 5 -2.69 18.79 -9.40
CA ARG A 5 -1.96 19.96 -9.90
C ARG A 5 -0.44 19.75 -9.94
N GLY A 6 0.11 18.90 -9.08
CA GLY A 6 1.55 18.65 -8.98
C GLY A 6 2.12 17.59 -9.94
N LEU A 7 1.26 16.80 -10.60
CA LEU A 7 1.67 15.81 -11.61
C LEU A 7 1.41 16.33 -13.04
N PRO A 8 2.11 15.83 -14.07
CA PRO A 8 1.67 15.99 -15.45
C PRO A 8 0.27 15.38 -15.67
N VAL A 9 -0.56 16.00 -16.51
CA VAL A 9 -1.96 15.55 -16.76
C VAL A 9 -2.03 14.09 -17.17
N ARG A 10 -1.03 13.62 -17.94
CA ARG A 10 -0.92 12.24 -18.39
C ARG A 10 -0.67 11.27 -17.23
N GLU A 11 0.30 11.56 -16.37
CA GLU A 11 0.59 10.71 -15.20
C GLU A 11 -0.59 10.65 -14.22
N ALA A 12 -1.28 11.78 -14.02
CA ALA A 12 -2.48 11.81 -13.21
C ALA A 12 -3.64 11.00 -13.83
N ALA A 13 -3.77 11.02 -15.16
CA ALA A 13 -4.76 10.21 -15.89
C ALA A 13 -4.49 8.71 -15.73
N ASP A 14 -3.24 8.30 -15.90
CA ASP A 14 -2.82 6.90 -15.76
C ASP A 14 -2.98 6.41 -14.30
N ALA A 15 -2.55 7.21 -13.33
CA ALA A 15 -2.65 6.88 -11.91
C ALA A 15 -4.10 6.79 -11.42
N LEU A 16 -4.99 7.65 -11.93
CA LEU A 16 -6.39 7.68 -11.54
C LEU A 16 -7.30 6.82 -12.44
N ARG A 17 -6.76 6.24 -13.52
CA ARG A 17 -7.53 5.58 -14.59
C ARG A 17 -8.67 6.47 -15.11
N LEU A 18 -8.37 7.75 -15.30
CA LEU A 18 -9.31 8.76 -15.80
C LEU A 18 -8.87 9.25 -17.18
N SER A 19 -9.81 9.77 -17.96
CA SER A 19 -9.44 10.51 -19.17
C SER A 19 -8.72 11.81 -18.81
N ARG A 20 -7.83 12.29 -19.70
CA ARG A 20 -7.14 13.59 -19.55
C ARG A 20 -8.12 14.75 -19.36
N GLY A 21 -9.28 14.70 -20.01
CA GLY A 21 -10.34 15.70 -19.86
C GLY A 21 -11.00 15.67 -18.47
N SER A 22 -11.21 14.47 -17.90
CA SER A 22 -11.71 14.32 -16.53
C SER A 22 -10.71 14.82 -15.49
N VAL A 23 -9.41 14.60 -15.71
CA VAL A 23 -8.33 15.18 -14.89
C VAL A 23 -8.32 16.71 -14.99
N GLY A 24 -8.51 17.28 -16.19
CA GLY A 24 -8.63 18.72 -16.39
C GLY A 24 -9.80 19.33 -15.61
N ARG A 25 -10.98 18.72 -15.69
CA ARG A 25 -12.17 19.10 -14.92
C ARG A 25 -11.93 19.04 -13.40
N LEU A 26 -11.30 17.97 -12.92
CA LEU A 26 -10.91 17.84 -11.51
C LEU A 26 -9.96 18.95 -11.03
N ARG A 27 -9.01 19.40 -11.86
CA ARG A 27 -8.11 20.53 -11.51
C ARG A 27 -8.84 21.85 -11.34
N GLN A 28 -9.90 22.03 -12.11
CA GLN A 28 -10.77 23.20 -12.11
C GLN A 28 -11.85 23.12 -11.01
N GLY A 29 -11.91 22.02 -10.25
CA GLY A 29 -12.83 21.86 -9.13
C GLY A 29 -14.13 21.12 -9.47
N TYR A 30 -14.29 20.65 -10.71
CA TYR A 30 -15.45 19.85 -11.12
C TYR A 30 -15.26 18.38 -10.74
N TRP A 31 -16.18 17.87 -9.92
CA TRP A 31 -16.21 16.49 -9.49
C TRP A 31 -17.04 15.61 -10.44
N PRO A 32 -16.61 14.38 -10.74
CA PRO A 32 -17.42 13.43 -11.50
C PRO A 32 -18.58 12.89 -10.64
N ASP A 33 -19.64 12.43 -11.31
CA ASP A 33 -20.84 11.87 -10.66
C ASP A 33 -20.52 10.64 -9.78
N GLU A 34 -19.43 9.92 -10.08
CA GLU A 34 -18.89 8.83 -9.26
C GLU A 34 -17.57 9.23 -8.57
N PRO A 35 -17.61 9.99 -7.46
CA PRO A 35 -16.40 10.45 -6.76
C PRO A 35 -15.63 9.32 -6.07
N ARG A 36 -16.29 8.18 -5.78
CA ARG A 36 -15.72 7.04 -5.06
C ARG A 36 -14.48 6.44 -5.75
N LYS A 37 -14.50 6.34 -7.08
CA LYS A 37 -13.36 5.79 -7.86
C LYS A 37 -12.13 6.70 -7.77
N VAL A 38 -12.35 8.02 -7.80
CA VAL A 38 -11.28 9.02 -7.64
C VAL A 38 -10.66 8.93 -6.25
N LEU A 39 -11.49 8.79 -5.21
CA LEU A 39 -11.02 8.63 -3.84
C LEU A 39 -10.24 7.32 -3.64
N GLN A 40 -10.70 6.20 -4.18
CA GLN A 40 -9.97 4.93 -4.10
C GLN A 40 -8.62 5.00 -4.81
N ALA A 41 -8.57 5.58 -6.01
CA ALA A 41 -7.32 5.75 -6.74
C ALA A 41 -6.36 6.73 -6.03
N TRP A 42 -6.91 7.75 -5.37
CA TRP A 42 -6.14 8.65 -4.50
C TRP A 42 -5.59 7.93 -3.26
N GLU A 43 -6.37 7.09 -2.58
CA GLU A 43 -5.86 6.28 -1.47
C GLU A 43 -4.75 5.31 -1.92
N ALA A 44 -4.91 4.69 -3.09
CA ALA A 44 -3.87 3.84 -3.68
C ALA A 44 -2.59 4.62 -4.04
N TYR A 45 -2.75 5.84 -4.58
CA TYR A 45 -1.62 6.72 -4.87
C TYR A 45 -0.91 7.22 -3.60
N LYS A 46 -1.67 7.62 -2.56
CA LYS A 46 -1.09 7.96 -1.25
C LYS A 46 -0.37 6.76 -0.62
N ALA A 47 -0.93 5.56 -0.77
CA ALA A 47 -0.25 4.35 -0.32
C ALA A 47 1.04 4.12 -1.12
N SER A 48 1.09 4.35 -2.43
CA SER A 48 2.31 4.12 -3.20
C SER A 48 3.39 5.20 -3.00
N ARG A 49 2.99 6.46 -2.76
CA ARG A 49 3.89 7.62 -2.60
C ARG A 49 4.12 8.08 -1.17
N GLY A 50 3.34 7.58 -0.22
CA GLY A 50 3.47 7.89 1.19
C GLY A 50 4.79 7.37 1.74
N VAL A 51 5.80 8.23 1.77
CA VAL A 51 6.91 8.13 2.70
C VAL A 51 6.32 8.35 4.09
N VAL A 52 5.78 7.28 4.69
CA VAL A 52 5.66 7.19 6.14
C VAL A 52 6.92 6.45 6.59
N ALA A 53 8.05 7.17 6.59
CA ALA A 53 9.34 6.66 7.06
C ALA A 53 9.39 6.47 8.59
N SER A 54 8.26 6.44 9.30
CA SER A 54 8.25 6.38 10.77
C SER A 54 6.98 5.78 11.38
N GLY A 55 6.29 4.88 10.67
CA GLY A 55 5.07 4.24 11.16
C GLY A 55 5.21 2.72 11.21
N TRP A 56 4.99 2.14 12.39
CA TRP A 56 4.74 0.71 12.54
C TRP A 56 3.23 0.46 12.48
N PHE A 57 2.80 -0.51 11.67
CA PHE A 57 1.40 -0.84 11.43
C PHE A 57 1.11 -2.26 11.88
N LEU A 58 0.02 -2.49 12.61
CA LEU A 58 -0.36 -3.86 12.96
C LEU A 58 -1.00 -4.57 11.75
N ARG A 59 -0.52 -5.77 11.46
CA ARG A 59 -1.05 -6.66 10.41
C ARG A 59 -1.13 -8.09 10.88
N LYS A 60 -2.20 -8.77 10.47
CA LYS A 60 -2.40 -10.19 10.74
C LYS A 60 -1.59 -11.04 9.77
N VAL A 61 -1.01 -12.12 10.28
CA VAL A 61 -0.44 -13.20 9.46
C VAL A 61 -1.57 -14.11 9.00
N TYR A 62 -1.77 -14.20 7.69
CA TYR A 62 -2.72 -15.09 7.04
C TYR A 62 -2.12 -16.49 6.81
N ALA A 63 -2.97 -17.45 6.48
CA ALA A 63 -2.57 -18.81 6.14
C ALA A 63 -1.49 -18.82 5.05
N GLY A 64 -0.56 -19.77 5.15
CA GLY A 64 0.62 -19.83 4.28
C GLY A 64 1.71 -18.80 4.63
N GLY A 65 1.60 -18.11 5.78
CA GLY A 65 2.62 -17.18 6.25
C GLY A 65 2.69 -15.91 5.41
N GLN A 66 1.55 -15.24 5.23
CA GLN A 66 1.47 -14.02 4.42
C GLN A 66 1.00 -12.82 5.25
N VAL A 67 1.56 -11.65 4.98
CA VAL A 67 1.12 -10.37 5.54
C VAL A 67 0.74 -9.45 4.39
N ARG A 68 -0.43 -8.80 4.49
CA ARG A 68 -0.89 -7.83 3.48
C ARG A 68 -0.61 -6.41 3.93
N HIS A 69 0.12 -5.63 3.14
CA HIS A 69 0.41 -4.23 3.41
C HIS A 69 0.40 -3.42 2.11
N ALA A 70 -0.26 -2.26 2.13
CA ALA A 70 -0.34 -1.34 0.99
C ALA A 70 -0.77 -2.00 -0.35
N GLY A 71 -1.68 -2.97 -0.30
CA GLY A 71 -2.18 -3.68 -1.48
C GLY A 71 -1.26 -4.80 -2.00
N GLN A 72 -0.14 -5.07 -1.35
CA GLN A 72 0.79 -6.15 -1.67
C GLN A 72 0.81 -7.21 -0.57
N ALA A 73 1.11 -8.46 -0.95
CA ALA A 73 1.35 -9.55 -0.02
C ALA A 73 2.86 -9.73 0.17
N TYR A 74 3.27 -10.00 1.40
CA TYR A 74 4.66 -10.22 1.79
C TYR A 74 4.79 -11.52 2.59
N THR A 75 5.93 -12.19 2.50
CA THR A 75 6.22 -13.43 3.21
C THR A 75 7.68 -13.50 3.66
N ALA A 76 7.99 -14.45 4.53
CA ALA A 76 9.33 -14.81 4.95
C ALA A 76 9.36 -16.25 5.47
N SER A 77 10.56 -16.84 5.53
CA SER A 77 10.77 -18.14 6.15
C SER A 77 10.29 -18.15 7.60
N GLY A 78 9.53 -19.17 7.98
CA GLY A 78 9.01 -19.32 9.35
C GLY A 78 7.76 -18.49 9.67
N LEU A 79 7.33 -17.59 8.77
CA LEU A 79 6.15 -16.76 9.00
C LEU A 79 4.85 -17.59 9.07
N ALA A 80 4.80 -18.75 8.41
CA ALA A 80 3.66 -19.67 8.45
C ALA A 80 3.37 -20.20 9.86
N ALA A 81 4.41 -20.38 10.69
CA ALA A 81 4.24 -20.81 12.09
C ALA A 81 3.54 -19.75 12.95
N ARG A 82 3.48 -18.49 12.49
CA ARG A 82 2.85 -17.37 13.17
C ARG A 82 1.46 -17.05 12.62
N THR A 83 0.86 -17.95 11.84
CA THR A 83 -0.49 -17.77 11.28
C THR A 83 -1.49 -17.40 12.38
N GLY A 84 -2.28 -16.36 12.13
CA GLY A 84 -3.28 -15.85 13.08
C GLY A 84 -2.77 -14.75 14.01
N GLN A 85 -1.45 -14.62 14.20
CA GLN A 85 -0.85 -13.60 15.06
C GLN A 85 -0.82 -12.21 14.39
N LEU A 86 -0.68 -11.17 15.21
CA LEU A 86 -0.43 -9.80 14.77
C LEU A 86 1.07 -9.50 14.81
N LEU A 87 1.55 -8.86 13.75
CA LEU A 87 2.90 -8.31 13.66
C LEU A 87 2.83 -6.81 13.43
N ALA A 88 3.77 -6.08 14.04
CA ALA A 88 4.02 -4.70 13.65
C ALA A 88 4.84 -4.72 12.35
N VAL A 89 4.44 -3.97 11.32
CA VAL A 89 5.17 -3.87 10.07
C VAL A 89 5.50 -2.42 9.71
N SER A 90 6.68 -2.19 9.14
CA SER A 90 7.09 -0.89 8.61
C SER A 90 7.76 -1.06 7.26
N ARG A 91 7.71 -0.03 6.41
CA ARG A 91 8.44 -0.08 5.14
C ARG A 91 9.93 0.02 5.41
N ALA A 92 10.69 -0.88 4.80
CA ALA A 92 12.12 -0.79 4.78
C ALA A 92 12.58 0.16 3.66
N ALA A 93 13.77 0.75 3.83
CA ALA A 93 14.34 1.72 2.89
C ALA A 93 14.63 1.11 1.50
N ASP A 94 14.78 -0.22 1.44
CA ASP A 94 15.00 -1.01 0.23
C ASP A 94 13.71 -1.35 -0.55
N GLY A 95 12.56 -0.83 -0.11
CA GLY A 95 11.25 -1.14 -0.72
C GLY A 95 10.62 -2.44 -0.21
N GLY A 96 11.28 -3.16 0.69
CA GLY A 96 10.74 -4.31 1.41
C GLY A 96 9.83 -3.92 2.58
N LEU A 97 9.43 -4.93 3.36
CA LEU A 97 8.62 -4.75 4.55
C LEU A 97 9.33 -5.37 5.75
N LEU A 98 9.62 -4.59 6.79
CA LEU A 98 10.16 -5.10 8.04
C LEU A 98 9.01 -5.46 8.97
N ALA A 99 8.96 -6.70 9.45
CA ALA A 99 8.04 -7.12 10.49
C ALA A 99 8.74 -7.21 11.85
N GLN A 100 8.00 -6.94 12.91
CA GLN A 100 8.41 -7.13 14.29
C GLN A 100 7.31 -7.88 15.04
N THR A 101 7.71 -8.89 15.80
CA THR A 101 6.82 -9.65 16.67
C THR A 101 6.40 -8.81 17.88
N LEU A 102 5.28 -9.17 18.51
CA LEU A 102 4.73 -8.46 19.68
C LEU A 102 5.05 -9.18 21.00
N ASP A 103 5.40 -10.45 20.90
CA ASP A 103 5.99 -11.29 21.95
C ASP A 103 7.37 -10.76 22.37
N LEU A 104 7.72 -10.98 23.65
CA LEU A 104 9.05 -10.70 24.19
C LEU A 104 9.87 -12.00 24.23
N PRO A 105 11.12 -11.99 23.75
CA PRO A 105 11.80 -10.86 23.10
C PRO A 105 11.24 -10.56 21.71
N ALA A 106 11.14 -9.28 21.36
CA ALA A 106 10.67 -8.86 20.04
C ALA A 106 11.69 -9.22 18.96
N GLU A 107 11.26 -10.03 18.00
CA GLU A 107 12.05 -10.47 16.86
C GLU A 107 11.69 -9.64 15.63
N ARG A 108 12.70 -9.31 14.81
CA ARG A 108 12.52 -8.60 13.55
C ARG A 108 12.82 -9.51 12.37
N VAL A 109 11.95 -9.46 11.36
CA VAL A 109 12.05 -10.29 10.16
C VAL A 109 11.82 -9.42 8.93
N SER A 110 12.78 -9.43 8.01
CA SER A 110 12.60 -8.81 6.69
C SER A 110 11.67 -9.68 5.85
N LEU A 111 10.61 -9.07 5.33
CA LEU A 111 9.64 -9.72 4.46
C LEU A 111 9.86 -9.28 3.02
N SER A 112 9.80 -10.25 2.11
CA SER A 112 9.85 -10.02 0.66
C SER A 112 8.45 -10.11 0.07
N PRO A 113 8.19 -9.48 -1.08
CA PRO A 113 6.92 -9.66 -1.79
C PRO A 113 6.65 -11.14 -2.02
N ALA A 114 5.49 -11.61 -1.57
CA ALA A 114 5.07 -12.97 -1.86
C ALA A 114 4.81 -13.07 -3.37
N PRO A 115 5.31 -14.13 -4.05
CA PRO A 115 4.90 -14.39 -5.42
C PRO A 115 3.37 -14.44 -5.48
N LEU A 116 2.79 -13.86 -6.54
CA LEU A 116 1.38 -13.99 -6.85
C LEU A 116 1.09 -15.47 -7.13
N PHE A 117 0.83 -16.26 -6.09
CA PHE A 117 0.23 -17.56 -6.28
C PHE A 117 -1.25 -17.34 -6.60
N GLY A 118 -1.55 -17.37 -7.89
CA GLY A 118 -2.89 -17.36 -8.44
C GLY A 118 -2.99 -18.39 -9.55
N ALA A 119 -3.47 -19.59 -9.20
CA ALA A 119 -4.55 -20.34 -9.85
C ALA A 119 -4.72 -21.66 -9.08
#